data_AF-A0A1D6EGM5-F1
#
_entry.id   AF-A0A1D6EGM5-F1
#
_cell.length_a   1.000
_cell.length_b   1.000
_cell.length_c   1.000
_cell.angle_alpha   90.00
_cell.angle_beta   90.00
_cell.angle_gamma   90.00
#
_symmetry.space_group_name_H-M   'P 1'
#
loop_
_entity.id
_entity.type
_entity.pdbx_description
1 polymer ?
#
loop_
_entity_poly.entity_id
_entity_poly.type
_entity_poly.pdbx_seq_one_letter_code
_entity_poly.pdbx_strand_id
1 'polypeptide(L)'
;MRALPGCAHGGGGSDGEGPVIQCMKWGLVPSFTGKAEKPDYFRMFNARSESVKEKVSFRRLIQKNRCLVAVEGYVIMVDFEFCDFYLCHARSSVLCV
;
A
#
# COMPACT_ATOMS: atom_id res chain seq x y z
N MET A 1 -4.45 -1.81 -3.51
CA MET A 1 -5.10 -2.03 -2.20
C MET A 1 -6.62 -1.99 -2.37
N ARG A 2 -7.41 -2.35 -1.36
CA ARG A 2 -8.88 -2.23 -1.38
C ARG A 2 -9.32 -1.20 -0.35
N ALA A 3 -10.23 -0.30 -0.72
CA ALA A 3 -10.78 0.70 0.20
C ALA A 3 -11.54 0.03 1.36
N LEU A 4 -11.39 0.58 2.56
CA LEU A 4 -12.12 0.11 3.73
C LEU A 4 -13.52 0.73 3.78
N PRO A 5 -14.59 -0.07 4.01
CA PRO A 5 -15.93 0.46 4.21
C PRO A 5 -15.98 1.25 5.52
N GLY A 6 -16.57 2.45 5.50
CA GLY A 6 -16.84 3.25 6.70
C GLY A 6 -15.78 4.27 7.08
N CYS A 7 -14.62 4.32 6.41
CA CYS A 7 -13.70 5.43 6.55
C CYS A 7 -14.19 6.61 5.69
N ALA A 8 -14.94 7.53 6.29
CA ALA A 8 -15.52 8.68 5.62
C ALA A 8 -14.44 9.71 5.17
N HIS A 9 -14.75 10.39 4.07
CA HIS A 9 -13.94 11.36 3.35
C HIS A 9 -13.62 12.58 4.20
N GLY A 10 -12.33 12.81 4.48
CA GLY A 10 -11.86 14.10 4.98
C GLY A 10 -11.67 15.08 3.82
N GLY A 11 -12.54 16.08 3.73
CA GLY A 11 -12.31 17.33 2.99
C GLY A 11 -12.83 17.37 1.56
N GLY A 12 -13.81 18.26 1.34
CA GLY A 12 -14.47 18.49 0.06
C GLY A 12 -13.70 19.41 -0.89
N GLY A 13 -14.08 19.31 -2.17
CA GLY A 13 -13.63 20.14 -3.27
C GLY A 13 -14.29 19.65 -4.55
N SER A 14 -15.03 20.55 -5.19
CA SER A 14 -15.79 20.42 -6.43
C SER A 14 -15.07 19.66 -7.55
N ASP A 15 -15.84 18.87 -8.32
CA ASP A 15 -15.49 18.29 -9.62
C ASP A 15 -14.21 17.43 -9.68
N GLY A 16 -14.34 16.17 -9.26
CA GLY A 16 -13.83 14.97 -9.96
C GLY A 16 -12.34 14.80 -10.35
N GLU A 17 -11.47 15.79 -10.19
CA GLU A 17 -10.18 15.83 -10.90
C GLU A 17 -8.96 16.09 -9.99
N GLY A 18 -9.13 15.94 -8.67
CA GLY A 18 -8.08 16.13 -7.67
C GLY A 18 -7.62 14.84 -6.97
N PRO A 19 -6.42 14.82 -6.37
CA PRO A 19 -5.98 13.71 -5.52
C PRO A 19 -6.88 13.56 -4.29
N VAL A 20 -7.28 12.33 -3.98
CA VAL A 20 -8.16 12.00 -2.85
C VAL A 20 -7.40 11.16 -1.82
N ILE A 21 -7.59 11.48 -0.55
CA ILE A 21 -7.10 10.66 0.57
C ILE A 21 -8.18 9.62 0.91
N GLN A 22 -7.79 8.35 0.89
CA GLN A 22 -8.70 7.24 1.17
C GLN A 22 -8.04 6.19 2.05
N CYS A 23 -8.78 5.72 3.06
CA CYS A 23 -8.32 4.62 3.89
C CYS A 23 -8.42 3.29 3.12
N MET A 24 -7.31 2.56 3.10
CA MET A 24 -7.13 1.34 2.32
C MET A 24 -6.66 0.21 3.23
N LYS A 25 -6.99 -1.03 2.87
CA LYS A 25 -6.42 -2.22 3.50
C LYS A 25 -5.02 -2.49 2.96
N TRP A 26 -4.03 -2.55 3.85
CA TRP A 26 -2.67 -2.98 3.53
C TRP A 26 -2.66 -4.48 3.20
N GLY A 27 -2.09 -4.85 2.06
CA GLY A 27 -2.16 -6.20 1.51
C GLY A 27 -3.14 -6.30 0.34
N LEU A 28 -2.63 -6.73 -0.82
CA LEU A 28 -3.46 -6.95 -1.99
C LEU A 28 -4.23 -8.27 -1.88
N VAL A 29 -5.53 -8.23 -2.15
CA VAL A 29 -6.34 -9.42 -2.42
C VAL A 29 -6.59 -9.47 -3.92
N PRO A 30 -6.00 -10.43 -4.66
CA PRO A 30 -6.27 -10.60 -6.06
C PRO A 30 -7.75 -10.88 -6.32
N SER A 31 -8.25 -10.40 -7.46
CA SER A 31 -9.66 -10.59 -7.83
C SER A 31 -10.04 -12.05 -8.06
N PHE A 32 -9.05 -12.93 -8.27
CA PHE A 32 -9.23 -14.36 -8.50
C PHE A 32 -9.16 -15.19 -7.21
N THR A 33 -8.92 -14.57 -6.04
CA THR A 33 -8.99 -15.28 -4.75
C THR A 33 -10.44 -15.69 -4.49
N GLY A 34 -10.65 -16.99 -4.21
CA GLY A 34 -11.97 -17.52 -3.95
C GLY A 34 -12.60 -16.87 -2.72
N LYS A 35 -13.94 -16.67 -2.73
CA LYS A 35 -14.66 -16.05 -1.59
C LYS A 35 -14.53 -16.85 -0.29
N ALA A 36 -14.33 -18.16 -0.39
CA ALA A 36 -14.17 -19.07 0.74
C ALA A 36 -12.69 -19.31 1.12
N GLU A 37 -11.75 -18.83 0.31
CA GLU A 37 -10.32 -19.01 0.56
C GLU A 37 -9.84 -17.88 1.47
N LYS A 38 -9.09 -18.22 2.53
CA LYS A 38 -8.51 -17.22 3.42
C LYS A 38 -7.44 -16.46 2.62
N PRO A 39 -7.61 -15.15 2.34
CA PRO A 39 -6.64 -14.43 1.54
C PRO A 39 -5.31 -14.35 2.29
N ASP A 40 -4.22 -14.73 1.64
CA ASP A 40 -2.88 -14.58 2.20
C ASP A 40 -2.38 -13.14 1.98
N TYR A 41 -2.71 -12.27 2.94
CA TYR A 41 -2.29 -10.87 2.94
C TYR A 41 -0.78 -10.72 3.14
N PHE A 42 -0.14 -11.66 3.84
CA PHE A 42 1.29 -11.61 4.17
C PHE A 42 2.18 -11.88 2.97
N ARG A 43 1.70 -12.57 1.93
CA ARG A 43 2.45 -12.70 0.67
C ARG A 43 2.31 -11.50 -0.26
N MET A 44 1.32 -10.64 -0.03
CA MET A 44 0.93 -9.59 -0.97
C MET A 44 0.85 -8.20 -0.35
N PHE A 45 1.51 -7.99 0.79
CA PHE A 45 1.67 -6.68 1.44
C PHE A 45 2.75 -5.81 0.79
N ASN A 46 3.70 -6.42 0.06
CA ASN A 46 4.74 -5.74 -0.70
C ASN A 46 4.74 -6.20 -2.16
N ALA A 47 5.17 -5.31 -3.06
CA ALA A 47 5.38 -5.60 -4.48
C ALA A 47 6.81 -5.19 -4.89
N ARG A 48 7.56 -6.11 -5.49
CA ARG A 48 8.93 -5.83 -6.00
C ARG A 48 8.84 -5.11 -7.34
N SER A 49 9.49 -3.94 -7.45
CA SER A 49 9.50 -3.09 -8.64
C SER A 49 9.96 -3.82 -9.91
N GLU A 50 10.85 -4.79 -9.76
CA GLU A 50 11.50 -5.56 -10.80
C GLU A 50 10.53 -6.52 -11.48
N SER A 51 9.61 -7.11 -10.72
CA SER A 51 8.68 -8.16 -11.18
C SER A 51 7.20 -7.73 -11.21
N VAL A 52 6.91 -6.48 -10.83
CA VAL A 52 5.53 -5.97 -10.69
C VAL A 52 4.76 -6.04 -12.01
N LYS A 53 5.46 -5.87 -13.15
CA LYS A 53 4.88 -5.92 -14.50
C LYS A 53 4.57 -7.34 -14.98
N GLU A 54 5.19 -8.36 -14.40
CA GLU A 54 5.08 -9.75 -14.85
C GLU A 54 4.04 -10.51 -14.01
N LYS A 55 4.04 -10.29 -12.69
CA LYS A 55 3.14 -10.98 -11.77
C LYS A 55 1.68 -10.66 -12.06
N VAL A 56 0.89 -11.70 -12.30
CA VAL A 56 -0.56 -11.61 -12.60
C VAL A 56 -1.32 -10.83 -11.53
N SER A 57 -0.94 -10.96 -10.25
CA SER A 57 -1.55 -10.23 -9.14
C SER A 57 -1.41 -8.71 -9.27
N PHE A 58 -0.28 -8.21 -9.80
CA PHE A 58 0.05 -6.78 -9.78
C PHE A 58 -0.02 -6.09 -11.14
N ARG A 59 0.25 -6.80 -12.25
CA ARG A 59 0.40 -6.22 -13.60
C ARG A 59 -0.74 -5.29 -14.00
N ARG A 60 -1.98 -5.65 -13.67
CA ARG A 60 -3.19 -4.87 -14.02
C ARG A 60 -3.31 -3.57 -13.22
N LEU A 61 -2.74 -3.51 -12.01
CA LEU A 61 -2.88 -2.39 -11.09
C LEU A 61 -1.98 -1.20 -11.44
N ILE A 62 -0.85 -1.45 -12.12
CA ILE A 62 0.14 -0.42 -12.45
C ILE A 62 -0.47 0.71 -13.30
N GLN A 63 -1.41 0.38 -14.18
CA GLN A 63 -1.99 1.36 -15.11
C GLN A 63 -3.09 2.21 -14.47
N LYS A 64 -3.89 1.64 -13.55
CA LYS A 64 -5.14 2.27 -13.10
C LYS A 64 -5.29 2.46 -11.59
N ASN A 65 -4.49 1.76 -10.77
CA ASN A 65 -4.71 1.67 -9.32
C ASN A 65 -3.41 1.98 -8.55
N ARG A 66 -2.66 2.98 -9.02
CA ARG A 66 -1.51 3.52 -8.29
C ARG A 66 -2.01 4.45 -7.20
N CYS A 67 -1.42 4.34 -6.02
CA CYS A 67 -1.63 5.24 -4.90
C CYS A 67 -0.28 5.56 -4.27
N LEU A 68 -0.21 6.66 -3.53
CA LEU A 68 0.91 6.97 -2.65
C LEU A 68 0.51 6.60 -1.23
N VAL A 69 1.41 5.98 -0.49
CA VAL A 69 1.24 5.69 0.93
C VAL A 69 2.09 6.67 1.71
N ALA A 70 1.45 7.54 2.48
CA ALA A 70 2.14 8.47 3.37
C ALA A 70 2.47 7.76 4.70
N VAL A 71 3.74 7.78 5.09
CA VAL A 71 4.26 7.24 6.35
C VAL A 71 5.32 8.16 6.91
N GLU A 72 5.55 8.18 8.22
CA GLU A 72 6.66 8.98 8.79
C GLU A 72 8.02 8.27 8.62
N GLY A 73 7.99 6.94 8.54
CA GLY A 73 9.14 6.07 8.39
C GLY A 73 8.76 4.60 8.40
N TYR A 74 9.74 3.71 8.24
CA TYR A 74 9.53 2.27 8.31
C TYR A 74 10.62 1.59 9.14
N VAL A 75 10.26 0.44 9.73
CA VAL A 75 11.17 -0.39 10.51
C VAL A 75 11.78 -1.46 9.62
N ILE A 76 13.09 -1.69 9.78
CA ILE A 76 13.80 -2.80 9.17
C ILE A 76 14.42 -3.66 10.25
N MET A 77 14.41 -4.97 10.03
CA MET A 77 15.16 -5.90 10.86
C MET A 77 16.53 -6.10 10.21
N VAL A 78 17.60 -5.88 10.98
CA VAL A 78 18.98 -6.11 10.55
C VAL A 78 19.58 -7.09 11.54
N ASP A 79 19.80 -8.33 11.08
CA ASP A 79 20.32 -9.47 11.86
C ASP A 79 19.46 -9.94 13.05
N PHE A 80 19.84 -11.06 13.65
CA PHE A 80 19.11 -11.73 14.75
C PHE A 80 19.36 -11.06 16.12
N GLU A 81 20.27 -10.08 16.17
CA GLU A 81 20.49 -9.22 17.32
C GLU A 81 19.53 -8.03 17.20
N PHE A 82 18.77 -7.78 18.25
CA PHE A 82 17.64 -6.86 18.29
C PHE A 82 18.09 -5.40 18.11
N CYS A 83 18.43 -4.99 16.90
CA CYS A 83 18.59 -3.59 16.51
C CYS A 83 17.42 -3.20 15.61
N ASP A 84 16.35 -2.72 16.25
CA ASP A 84 15.25 -2.05 15.55
C ASP A 84 15.77 -0.72 14.98
N PHE A 85 16.15 -0.71 13.71
CA PHE A 85 16.46 0.53 13.01
C PHE A 85 15.19 1.14 12.43
N TYR A 86 14.92 2.40 12.78
CA TYR A 86 13.83 3.22 12.22
C TYR A 86 14.39 4.12 11.11
N LEU A 87 13.87 3.98 9.88
CA LEU A 87 14.26 4.82 8.76
C LEU A 87 13.19 5.87 8.48
N CYS A 88 13.55 7.16 8.53
CA CYS A 88 12.72 8.29 8.17
C CYS A 88 13.42 9.23 7.18
N HIS A 89 12.65 10.13 6.57
CA HIS A 89 13.22 11.11 5.63
C HIS A 89 13.93 12.24 6.39
N ALA A 90 15.20 12.50 6.09
CA ALA A 90 16.06 13.40 6.87
C ALA A 90 15.59 14.88 6.96
N ARG A 91 14.64 15.30 6.13
CA ARG A 91 14.17 16.70 6.04
C ARG A 91 12.65 16.86 5.96
N SER A 92 11.90 15.77 5.92
CA SER A 92 10.44 15.77 5.77
C SER A 92 9.85 14.92 6.88
N SER A 93 8.77 15.39 7.50
CA SER A 93 8.00 14.59 8.47
C SER A 93 7.22 13.47 7.79
N VAL A 94 7.14 13.45 6.46
CA VAL A 94 6.39 12.45 5.67
C VAL A 94 7.25 11.88 4.55
N LEU A 95 7.30 10.56 4.49
CA LEU A 95 7.80 9.73 3.39
C LEU A 95 6.60 9.19 2.60
N CYS A 96 6.64 9.32 1.27
CA CYS A 96 5.64 8.74 0.38
C CYS A 96 6.23 7.54 -0.35
N VAL A 97 5.58 6.38 -0.25
CA VAL A 97 5.97 5.12 -0.90
C VAL A 97 4.92 4.66 -1.90
#